data_AF-A0AAD7I8D3-F1
#
_entry.id   AF-A0AAD7I8D3-F1
#
_cell.length_a   1.000
_cell.length_b   1.000
_cell.length_c   1.000
_cell.angle_alpha   90.00
_cell.angle_beta   90.00
_cell.angle_gamma   90.00
#
_symmetry.space_group_name_H-M   'P 1'
#
loop_
_entity.id
_entity.type
_entity.pdbx_description
1 polymer ?
#
loop_
_entity_poly.entity_id
_entity_poly.type
_entity_poly.pdbx_seq_one_letter_code
_entity_poly.pdbx_strand_id
1 'polypeptide(L)'
;PLHVPLVALTTEDSERYSLSDFDAYGDWRSLDVFPKGNGFVQLGPAGGSPAFLPSVAMFHQMHCLQVLRTTIVQGRADQHARHCLNFLRQTVLCASDTTLDALDSKKGTKGLGSVHVCRDWQKVYDFVEENHLKHMNVSGWLTDPV
;
A
#
# COMPACT_ATOMS: atom_id res chain seq x y z
N PRO A 1 10.41 -3.96 -18.20
CA PRO A 1 9.31 -3.48 -17.32
C PRO A 1 8.07 -4.37 -17.52
N LEU A 2 7.40 -4.77 -16.44
CA LEU A 2 6.15 -5.52 -16.53
C LEU A 2 5.06 -4.61 -17.12
N HIS A 3 4.36 -5.05 -18.16
CA HIS A 3 3.19 -4.33 -18.66
C HIS A 3 1.98 -4.69 -17.81
N VAL A 4 1.39 -3.69 -17.15
CA VAL A 4 0.16 -3.83 -16.37
C VAL A 4 -0.93 -2.98 -17.04
N PRO A 5 -1.99 -3.59 -17.58
CA PRO A 5 -3.06 -2.84 -18.24
C PRO A 5 -3.88 -2.05 -17.21
N LEU A 6 -4.52 -0.98 -17.65
CA LEU A 6 -5.46 -0.23 -16.83
C LEU A 6 -6.75 -1.05 -16.63
N VAL A 7 -7.19 -1.13 -15.38
CA VAL A 7 -8.44 -1.77 -14.97
C VAL A 7 -9.18 -0.86 -14.00
N ALA A 8 -10.51 -0.97 -13.97
CA ALA A 8 -11.32 -0.28 -12.96
C ALA A 8 -11.41 -1.14 -11.70
N LEU A 9 -11.26 -0.50 -10.54
CA LEU A 9 -11.48 -1.11 -9.23
C LEU A 9 -12.42 -0.20 -8.44
N THR A 10 -13.56 -0.74 -8.01
CA THR A 10 -14.43 -0.09 -7.03
C THR A 10 -14.00 -0.51 -5.64
N THR A 11 -13.78 0.45 -4.75
CA THR A 11 -13.44 0.16 -3.37
C THR A 11 -14.70 -0.15 -2.57
N GLU A 12 -14.72 -1.27 -1.87
CA GLU A 12 -15.87 -1.72 -1.08
C GLU A 12 -15.43 -2.16 0.32
N ASP A 13 -16.35 -2.10 1.29
CA ASP A 13 -16.12 -2.74 2.57
C ASP A 13 -16.03 -4.26 2.40
N SER A 14 -15.12 -4.88 3.14
CA SER A 14 -14.92 -6.32 3.08
C SER A 14 -15.23 -6.98 4.42
N GLU A 15 -15.87 -8.14 4.37
CA GLU A 15 -15.93 -9.08 5.50
C GLU A 15 -14.62 -9.84 5.68
N ARG A 16 -13.80 -9.94 4.62
CA ARG A 16 -12.44 -10.47 4.64
C ARG A 16 -11.45 -9.43 5.18
N TYR A 17 -10.27 -9.90 5.56
CA TYR A 17 -9.17 -9.06 6.03
C TYR A 17 -9.56 -8.22 7.26
N SER A 18 -10.26 -8.84 8.21
CA SER A 18 -10.56 -8.18 9.48
C SER A 18 -9.29 -7.95 10.32
N LEU A 19 -9.39 -7.19 11.42
CA LEU A 19 -8.23 -6.88 12.24
C LEU A 19 -7.76 -8.06 13.07
N SER A 20 -8.66 -8.82 13.70
CA SER A 20 -8.28 -9.80 14.72
C SER A 20 -9.18 -11.03 14.81
N ASP A 21 -10.15 -11.18 13.93
CA ASP A 21 -11.04 -12.35 13.97
C ASP A 21 -10.28 -13.62 13.57
N PHE A 22 -10.90 -14.79 13.74
CA PHE A 22 -10.26 -16.09 13.56
C PHE A 22 -9.58 -16.23 12.19
N ASP A 23 -10.23 -15.78 11.12
CA ASP A 23 -9.71 -15.86 9.75
C ASP A 23 -8.69 -14.77 9.41
N ALA A 24 -8.57 -13.73 10.25
CA ALA A 24 -7.77 -12.55 9.95
C ALA A 24 -6.27 -12.88 9.81
N TYR A 25 -5.74 -13.84 10.56
CA TYR A 25 -4.36 -14.27 10.34
C TYR A 25 -4.18 -14.85 8.93
N GLY A 26 -5.04 -15.77 8.51
CA GLY A 26 -4.97 -16.43 7.21
C GLY A 26 -5.19 -15.47 6.05
N ASP A 27 -6.22 -14.62 6.15
CA ASP A 27 -6.55 -13.61 5.13
C ASP A 27 -5.36 -12.69 4.87
N TRP A 28 -4.81 -12.05 5.91
CA TRP A 28 -3.70 -11.14 5.70
C TRP A 28 -2.41 -11.85 5.32
N ARG A 29 -2.13 -13.03 5.90
CA ARG A 29 -0.96 -13.81 5.53
C ARG A 29 -1.00 -14.26 4.07
N SER A 30 -2.20 -14.43 3.49
CA SER A 30 -2.35 -14.77 2.08
C SER A 30 -1.76 -13.71 1.14
N LEU A 31 -1.78 -12.42 1.53
CA LEU A 31 -1.21 -11.32 0.75
C LEU A 31 0.32 -11.32 0.74
N ASP A 32 0.92 -11.83 1.81
CA ASP A 32 2.37 -11.86 1.99
C ASP A 32 2.99 -13.16 1.46
N VAL A 33 2.27 -14.28 1.52
CA VAL A 33 2.77 -15.61 1.11
C VAL A 33 2.56 -15.87 -0.38
N PHE A 34 1.56 -15.23 -0.97
CA PHE A 34 1.27 -15.33 -2.40
C PHE A 34 1.92 -14.16 -3.14
N PRO A 35 2.58 -14.38 -4.29
CA PRO A 35 2.90 -15.67 -4.91
C PRO A 35 3.98 -16.44 -4.14
N LYS A 36 4.17 -17.74 -4.42
CA LYS A 36 5.28 -18.55 -3.90
C LYS A 36 6.60 -17.79 -4.13
N GLY A 37 7.12 -17.16 -3.07
CA GLY A 37 8.23 -16.20 -3.17
C GLY A 37 7.98 -14.83 -2.52
N ASN A 38 6.85 -14.60 -1.85
CA ASN A 38 6.55 -13.37 -1.07
C ASN A 38 6.74 -12.06 -1.85
N GLY A 39 6.45 -12.07 -3.16
CA GLY A 39 6.60 -10.90 -4.02
C GLY A 39 8.04 -10.59 -4.48
N PHE A 40 9.01 -11.44 -4.15
CA PHE A 40 10.37 -11.36 -4.66
C PHE A 40 10.46 -11.90 -6.09
N VAL A 41 11.23 -11.21 -6.94
CA VAL A 41 11.50 -11.63 -8.32
C VAL A 41 12.98 -11.96 -8.50
N GLN A 42 13.28 -13.04 -9.20
CA GLN A 42 14.66 -13.45 -9.46
C GLN A 42 15.16 -12.81 -10.76
N LEU A 43 16.21 -12.01 -10.67
CA LEU A 43 16.89 -11.42 -11.82
C LEU A 43 18.28 -12.04 -11.99
N GLY A 44 18.58 -12.51 -13.21
CA GLY A 44 19.86 -13.12 -13.59
C GLY A 44 19.70 -14.46 -14.33
N PRO A 45 20.80 -15.08 -14.78
CA PRO A 45 20.78 -16.38 -15.45
C PRO A 45 20.26 -17.48 -14.52
N ALA A 46 19.45 -18.40 -15.06
CA ALA A 46 19.00 -19.59 -14.34
C ALA A 46 20.21 -20.45 -13.92
N GLY A 47 20.35 -20.73 -12.62
CA GLY A 47 21.40 -21.60 -12.08
C GLY A 47 22.73 -20.95 -11.71
N GLY A 48 22.86 -19.61 -11.74
CA GLY A 48 24.05 -18.88 -11.28
C GLY A 48 24.00 -18.36 -9.83
N SER A 49 25.17 -18.11 -9.22
CA SER A 49 25.35 -17.47 -7.89
C SER A 49 24.93 -15.99 -7.84
N PRO A 50 24.74 -15.43 -6.63
CA PRO A 50 23.41 -15.24 -6.07
C PRO A 50 22.55 -14.33 -6.95
N ALA A 51 21.35 -14.79 -7.28
CA ALA A 51 20.41 -13.97 -8.02
C ALA A 51 20.06 -12.70 -7.25
N PHE A 52 19.98 -11.58 -7.96
CA PHE A 52 19.41 -10.36 -7.41
C PHE A 52 17.90 -10.61 -7.21
N LEU A 53 17.43 -10.48 -5.97
CA LEU A 53 16.08 -10.85 -5.56
C LEU A 53 15.32 -9.62 -5.01
N PRO A 54 15.04 -8.58 -5.82
CA PRO A 54 14.25 -7.45 -5.35
C PRO A 54 12.81 -7.86 -5.07
N SER A 55 12.13 -7.14 -4.17
CA SER A 55 10.68 -7.27 -3.99
C SER A 55 9.97 -6.31 -4.93
N VAL A 56 8.81 -6.69 -5.46
CA VAL A 56 7.94 -5.72 -6.15
C VAL A 56 7.26 -4.86 -5.09
N ALA A 57 7.31 -3.54 -5.27
CA ALA A 57 6.83 -2.55 -4.30
C ALA A 57 5.38 -2.81 -3.84
N MET A 58 4.47 -3.20 -4.73
CA MET A 58 3.10 -3.59 -4.37
C MET A 58 3.06 -4.67 -3.26
N PHE A 59 3.87 -5.73 -3.37
CA PHE A 59 3.90 -6.80 -2.36
C PHE A 59 4.60 -6.35 -1.08
N HIS A 60 5.63 -5.51 -1.19
CA HIS A 60 6.26 -4.90 -0.03
C HIS A 60 5.27 -4.00 0.74
N GLN A 61 4.45 -3.21 0.04
CA GLN A 61 3.37 -2.41 0.62
C GLN A 61 2.32 -3.27 1.33
N MET A 62 1.93 -4.41 0.74
CA MET A 62 1.03 -5.38 1.41
C MET A 62 1.63 -5.93 2.69
N HIS A 63 2.91 -6.32 2.66
CA HIS A 63 3.62 -6.78 3.84
C HIS A 63 3.67 -5.72 4.94
N CYS A 64 3.95 -4.46 4.58
CA CYS A 64 3.90 -3.34 5.52
C CYS A 64 2.51 -3.15 6.14
N LEU A 65 1.42 -3.30 5.37
CA LEU A 65 0.06 -3.24 5.92
C LEU A 65 -0.20 -4.37 6.91
N GLN A 66 0.30 -5.58 6.66
CA GLN A 66 0.20 -6.69 7.61
C GLN A 66 1.02 -6.42 8.88
N VAL A 67 2.21 -5.83 8.77
CA VAL A 67 2.99 -5.39 9.95
C VAL A 67 2.22 -4.34 10.75
N LEU A 68 1.68 -3.31 10.08
CA LEU A 68 0.87 -2.26 10.70
C LEU A 68 -0.35 -2.83 11.43
N ARG A 69 -1.04 -3.80 10.82
CA ARG A 69 -2.14 -4.51 11.46
C ARG A 69 -1.74 -5.10 12.80
N THR A 70 -0.58 -5.77 12.88
CA THR A 70 -0.14 -6.37 14.16
C THR A 70 0.05 -5.32 15.25
N THR A 71 0.51 -4.12 14.89
CA THR A 71 0.62 -2.99 15.82
C THR A 71 -0.76 -2.44 16.22
N ILE A 72 -1.68 -2.30 15.28
CA ILE A 72 -3.06 -1.84 15.54
C ILE A 72 -3.79 -2.80 16.49
N VAL A 73 -3.66 -4.11 16.26
CA VAL A 73 -4.27 -5.15 17.10
C VAL A 73 -3.77 -5.10 18.54
N GLN A 74 -2.51 -4.69 18.76
CA GLN A 74 -1.94 -4.53 20.10
C GLN A 74 -2.33 -3.21 20.78
N GLY A 75 -2.76 -2.21 20.00
CA GLY A 75 -3.19 -0.90 20.49
C GLY A 75 -4.70 -0.78 20.54
N ARG A 76 -5.27 -0.04 19.58
CA ARG A 76 -6.71 0.20 19.46
C ARG A 76 -7.24 -0.42 18.17
N ALA A 77 -7.74 -1.64 18.28
CA ALA A 77 -8.45 -2.32 17.20
C ALA A 77 -9.94 -1.94 17.23
N ASP A 78 -10.34 -0.99 16.39
CA ASP A 78 -11.76 -0.63 16.21
C ASP A 78 -12.20 -0.73 14.73
N GLN A 79 -13.51 -0.55 14.50
CA GLN A 79 -14.09 -0.65 13.16
C GLN A 79 -13.47 0.36 12.19
N HIS A 80 -13.09 1.55 12.67
CA HIS A 80 -12.50 2.57 11.83
C HIS A 80 -11.10 2.15 11.38
N ALA A 81 -10.27 1.64 12.30
CA ALA A 81 -8.97 1.06 11.95
C ALA A 81 -9.10 -0.12 10.96
N ARG A 82 -10.11 -0.97 11.12
CA ARG A 82 -10.41 -2.08 10.20
C ARG A 82 -10.74 -1.58 8.79
N HIS A 83 -11.64 -0.61 8.70
CA HIS A 83 -12.07 0.00 7.44
C HIS A 83 -10.89 0.69 6.74
N CYS A 84 -10.15 1.53 7.46
CA CYS A 84 -8.99 2.26 6.92
C CYS A 84 -7.92 1.31 6.39
N LEU A 85 -7.59 0.25 7.13
CA LEU A 85 -6.56 -0.70 6.69
C LEU A 85 -7.00 -1.48 5.43
N ASN A 86 -8.30 -1.81 5.33
CA ASN A 86 -8.87 -2.43 4.12
C ASN A 86 -8.89 -1.49 2.93
N PHE A 87 -9.20 -0.21 3.15
CA PHE A 87 -9.16 0.81 2.12
C PHE A 87 -7.73 1.01 1.59
N LEU A 88 -6.72 1.04 2.47
CA LEU A 88 -5.31 1.11 2.08
C LEU A 88 -4.88 -0.12 1.27
N ARG A 89 -5.31 -1.33 1.67
CA ARG A 89 -5.07 -2.56 0.89
C ARG A 89 -5.59 -2.43 -0.54
N GLN A 90 -6.82 -1.93 -0.71
CA GLN A 90 -7.41 -1.75 -2.03
C GLN A 90 -6.72 -0.63 -2.84
N THR A 91 -6.24 0.41 -2.17
CA THR A 91 -5.45 1.48 -2.79
C THR A 91 -4.10 0.97 -3.30
N VAL A 92 -3.43 0.07 -2.56
CA VAL A 92 -2.20 -0.61 -3.03
C VAL A 92 -2.48 -1.42 -4.31
N LEU A 93 -3.60 -2.16 -4.36
CA LEU A 93 -4.00 -2.89 -5.57
C LEU A 93 -4.33 -1.94 -6.73
N CYS A 94 -5.03 -0.84 -6.47
CA CYS A 94 -5.38 0.16 -7.48
C CYS A 94 -4.12 0.81 -8.09
N ALA A 95 -3.11 1.09 -7.27
CA ALA A 95 -1.85 1.65 -7.73
C ALA A 95 -0.95 0.62 -8.43
N SER A 96 -0.95 -0.64 -7.95
CA SER A 96 -0.15 -1.76 -8.48
C SER A 96 1.29 -1.37 -8.79
N ASP A 97 1.99 -0.78 -7.83
CA ASP A 97 3.35 -0.27 -8.03
C ASP A 97 4.32 -1.40 -8.38
N THR A 98 4.77 -1.44 -9.64
CA THR A 98 5.69 -2.46 -10.17
C THR A 98 7.18 -2.16 -9.92
N THR A 99 7.49 -1.10 -9.18
CA THR A 99 8.88 -0.73 -8.84
C THR A 99 9.58 -1.89 -8.14
N LEU A 100 10.86 -2.09 -8.43
CA LEU A 100 11.67 -3.12 -7.80
C LEU A 100 12.43 -2.53 -6.61
N ASP A 101 12.04 -2.94 -5.41
CA ASP A 101 12.72 -2.60 -4.17
C ASP A 101 13.96 -3.47 -4.00
N ALA A 102 15.13 -2.84 -4.07
CA ALA A 102 16.40 -3.54 -3.92
C ALA A 102 16.55 -4.13 -2.50
N LEU A 103 17.12 -5.33 -2.43
CA LEU A 103 17.52 -5.94 -1.16
C LEU A 103 18.68 -5.17 -0.55
N ASP A 104 18.54 -4.77 0.71
CA ASP A 104 19.69 -4.44 1.53
C ASP A 104 20.31 -5.76 2.01
N SER A 105 21.57 -5.97 1.63
CA SER A 105 22.39 -7.19 1.80
C SER A 105 22.44 -7.81 3.21
N LYS A 106 21.83 -7.19 4.22
CA LYS A 106 21.79 -7.72 5.60
C LYS A 106 20.43 -7.64 6.32
N LYS A 107 19.38 -7.01 5.74
CA LYS A 107 18.14 -6.68 6.50
C LYS A 107 16.81 -6.78 5.72
N GLY A 108 16.80 -7.31 4.50
CA GLY A 108 15.58 -7.39 3.66
C GLY A 108 15.42 -6.16 2.75
N THR A 109 14.24 -5.99 2.14
CA THR A 109 13.94 -4.82 1.29
C THR A 109 13.53 -3.64 2.14
N LYS A 110 14.16 -2.48 1.93
CA LYS A 110 13.79 -1.24 2.62
C LYS A 110 12.95 -0.30 1.74
N GLY A 111 12.93 -0.50 0.42
CA GLY A 111 12.39 0.46 -0.56
C GLY A 111 13.15 1.79 -0.64
N LEU A 112 13.95 2.13 0.39
CA LEU A 112 14.79 3.32 0.42
C LEU A 112 15.81 3.31 -0.74
N GLY A 113 15.74 4.33 -1.59
CA GLY A 113 16.58 4.49 -2.77
C GLY A 113 15.97 3.97 -4.07
N SER A 114 14.82 3.29 -4.02
CA SER A 114 14.06 2.94 -5.21
C SER A 114 13.30 4.14 -5.75
N VAL A 115 13.32 4.31 -7.08
CA VAL A 115 12.58 5.38 -7.77
C VAL A 115 11.23 4.84 -8.20
N HIS A 116 10.17 5.43 -7.69
CA HIS A 116 8.79 5.11 -8.03
C HIS A 116 8.25 6.07 -9.09
N VAL A 117 7.34 5.59 -9.94
CA VAL A 117 6.62 6.44 -10.91
C VAL A 117 5.25 6.78 -10.34
N CYS A 118 5.12 8.00 -9.82
CA CYS A 118 3.92 8.45 -9.13
C CYS A 118 3.09 9.40 -9.99
N ARG A 119 1.80 9.55 -9.63
CA ARG A 119 1.03 10.72 -10.04
C ARG A 119 1.58 11.95 -9.32
N ASP A 120 1.53 13.10 -9.98
CA ASP A 120 1.93 14.36 -9.36
C ASP A 120 0.93 14.75 -8.27
N TRP A 121 1.30 14.48 -7.02
CA TRP A 121 0.46 14.77 -5.86
C TRP A 121 0.34 16.28 -5.64
N GLN A 122 1.30 17.10 -6.08
CA GLN A 122 1.23 18.55 -5.90
C GLN A 122 0.01 19.12 -6.62
N LYS A 123 -0.29 18.61 -7.81
CA LYS A 123 -1.49 19.03 -8.57
C LYS A 123 -2.80 18.72 -7.86
N VAL A 124 -2.83 17.68 -7.02
CA VAL A 124 -3.99 17.37 -6.18
C VAL A 124 -4.13 18.41 -5.06
N TYR A 125 -3.02 18.80 -4.44
CA TYR A 125 -3.01 19.85 -3.40
C TYR A 125 -3.42 21.20 -3.97
N ASP A 126 -2.82 21.61 -5.10
CA ASP A 126 -3.17 22.83 -5.83
C ASP A 126 -4.69 22.89 -6.09
N PHE A 127 -5.25 21.79 -6.60
CA PHE A 127 -6.68 21.70 -6.89
C PHE A 127 -7.56 21.87 -5.64
N VAL A 128 -7.24 21.18 -4.53
CA VAL A 128 -8.03 21.25 -3.29
C VAL A 128 -7.97 22.65 -2.68
N GLU A 129 -6.78 23.26 -2.65
CA GLU A 129 -6.60 24.62 -2.15
C GLU A 129 -7.39 25.63 -2.99
N GLU A 130 -7.25 25.60 -4.31
CA GLU A 130 -8.01 26.46 -5.22
C GLU A 130 -9.53 26.27 -5.04
N ASN A 131 -9.98 25.03 -4.88
CA ASN A 131 -11.39 24.74 -4.65
C ASN A 131 -11.89 25.36 -3.33
N HIS A 132 -11.13 25.21 -2.25
CA HIS A 132 -11.46 25.85 -0.98
C HIS A 132 -11.51 27.37 -1.11
N LEU A 133 -10.50 28.00 -1.71
CA LEU A 133 -10.47 29.46 -1.90
C LEU A 133 -11.66 29.97 -2.73
N LYS A 134 -12.06 29.24 -3.78
CA LYS A 134 -13.24 29.58 -4.60
C LYS A 134 -14.55 29.52 -3.80
N HIS A 135 -14.65 28.62 -2.83
CA HIS A 135 -15.87 28.39 -2.04
C HIS A 135 -15.85 29.03 -0.64
N MET A 136 -14.70 29.52 -0.17
CA MET A 136 -14.53 30.22 1.12
C MET A 136 -15.33 31.53 1.21
N ASN A 137 -15.66 32.17 0.08
CA ASN A 137 -16.54 33.35 0.05
C ASN A 137 -18.05 33.02 -0.02
N VAL A 138 -18.42 31.73 -0.04
CA VAL A 138 -19.82 31.30 -0.24
C VAL A 138 -20.45 30.78 1.05
N SER A 139 -19.68 30.49 2.09
CA SER A 139 -20.25 29.94 3.32
C SER A 139 -19.35 30.19 4.54
N GLY A 140 -19.88 30.88 5.55
CA GLY A 140 -19.18 31.28 6.78
C GLY A 140 -18.85 30.11 7.72
N TRP A 141 -18.07 29.13 7.26
CA TRP A 141 -17.71 27.92 8.00
C TRP A 141 -16.30 27.90 8.57
N LEU A 142 -15.57 29.02 8.57
CA LEU A 142 -14.20 29.09 9.09
C LEU A 142 -14.05 30.08 10.25
N THR A 143 -14.87 29.88 11.28
CA THR A 143 -14.52 30.31 12.64
C THR A 143 -14.66 29.12 13.57
N ASP A 144 -13.67 28.23 13.57
CA ASP A 144 -13.22 27.58 14.80
C ASP A 144 -11.78 27.09 14.60
N PRO A 145 -10.81 27.65 15.33
CA PRO A 145 -9.47 27.10 15.40
C PRO A 145 -9.48 25.91 16.36
N VAL A 146 -9.01 24.75 15.89
CA VAL A 146 -8.49 23.68 16.76
C VAL A 146 -6.99 23.86 16.88
#